data_AF-A0A1Q7QPV0-F1
#
_entry.id   AF-A0A1Q7QPV0-F1
#
_cell.length_a   1.000
_cell.length_b   1.000
_cell.length_c   1.000
_cell.angle_alpha   90.00
_cell.angle_beta   90.00
_cell.angle_gamma   90.00
#
_symmetry.space_group_name_H-M   'P 1'
#
loop_
_entity.id
_entity.type
_entity.pdbx_description
1 polymer ?
#
loop_
_entity_poly.entity_id
_entity_poly.type
_entity_poly.pdbx_seq_one_letter_code
_entity_poly.pdbx_strand_id
1 'polypeptide(L)'
;MKVFGLTGGIATGVTTVAQMFRDLGAIVIEADHIAREAVAPGTEAYQKIVGAFGKTIIGGDGTLDRKTLGELVFRDTTARRRLNAITHTEIRRRILEEVEHLRSTTPDAIVIIDIPLLLDTTGPEAFNLDGVIVVAARREQQIERLTARDG
;
A
#
# COMPACT_ATOMS: atom_id res chain seq x y z
N MET A 1 -2.25 -22.54 2.39
CA MET A 1 -2.45 -21.11 2.65
C MET A 1 -3.03 -20.51 1.39
N LYS A 2 -4.06 -19.67 1.51
CA LYS A 2 -4.67 -18.95 0.38
C LYS A 2 -4.45 -17.45 0.54
N VAL A 3 -4.10 -16.77 -0.56
CA VAL A 3 -3.74 -15.35 -0.55
C VAL A 3 -4.64 -14.59 -1.51
N PHE A 4 -5.41 -13.64 -0.99
CA PHE A 4 -6.31 -12.81 -1.80
C PHE A 4 -5.91 -11.34 -1.72
N GLY A 5 -6.03 -10.62 -2.83
CA GLY A 5 -5.94 -9.17 -2.83
C GLY A 5 -7.28 -8.56 -2.45
N LEU A 6 -7.28 -7.57 -1.58
CA LEU A 6 -8.45 -6.75 -1.27
C LEU A 6 -8.21 -5.34 -1.80
N THR A 7 -9.18 -4.83 -2.54
CA THR A 7 -9.08 -3.49 -3.14
C THR A 7 -10.45 -2.86 -3.32
N GLY A 8 -10.48 -1.57 -3.65
CA GLY A 8 -11.72 -0.84 -3.88
C GLY A 8 -11.46 0.64 -4.11
N GLY A 9 -12.44 1.30 -4.73
CA GLY A 9 -12.39 2.75 -4.95
C GLY A 9 -12.50 3.54 -3.64
N ILE A 10 -12.29 4.85 -3.73
CA ILE A 10 -12.42 5.75 -2.59
C ILE A 10 -13.81 5.63 -1.93
N ALA A 11 -13.85 5.64 -0.60
CA ALA A 11 -15.08 5.58 0.21
C ALA A 11 -16.02 4.38 -0.07
N THR A 12 -15.50 3.30 -0.64
CA THR A 12 -16.27 2.07 -0.88
C THR A 12 -16.44 1.21 0.38
N GLY A 13 -15.56 1.37 1.37
CA GLY A 13 -15.59 0.62 2.64
C GLY A 13 -14.56 -0.52 2.72
N VAL A 14 -13.48 -0.44 1.94
CA VAL A 14 -12.39 -1.44 1.96
C VAL A 14 -11.90 -1.74 3.38
N THR A 15 -11.61 -0.70 4.17
CA THR A 15 -11.14 -0.86 5.57
C THR A 15 -12.16 -1.60 6.44
N THR A 16 -13.46 -1.38 6.22
CA THR A 16 -14.53 -2.12 6.93
C THR A 16 -14.51 -3.60 6.56
N VAL A 17 -14.35 -3.92 5.28
CA VAL A 17 -14.27 -5.31 4.81
C VAL A 17 -12.97 -5.99 5.28
N ALA A 18 -11.85 -5.27 5.28
CA ALA A 18 -10.59 -5.74 5.84
C ALA A 18 -10.76 -6.13 7.33
N GLN A 19 -11.46 -5.30 8.11
CA GLN A 19 -11.75 -5.62 9.51
C GLN A 19 -12.65 -6.85 9.66
N MET A 20 -13.70 -6.98 8.83
CA MET A 20 -14.55 -8.17 8.83
C MET A 20 -13.75 -9.46 8.55
N PHE A 21 -12.77 -9.41 7.64
CA PHE A 21 -11.88 -10.55 7.41
C PHE A 21 -11.03 -10.89 8.64
N ARG A 22 -10.51 -9.88 9.36
CA ARG A 22 -9.79 -10.11 10.63
C ARG A 22 -10.68 -10.76 11.68
N ASP A 23 -11.90 -10.27 11.83
CA ASP A 23 -12.86 -10.80 12.81
C ASP A 23 -13.24 -12.26 12.51
N LEU A 24 -13.16 -12.68 11.25
CA LEU A 24 -13.34 -14.06 10.79
C LEU A 24 -12.06 -14.92 10.87
N GLY A 25 -10.95 -14.37 11.37
CA GLY A 25 -9.69 -15.08 11.59
C GLY A 25 -8.71 -15.05 10.42
N ALA A 26 -8.94 -14.24 9.38
CA ALA A 26 -7.96 -14.04 8.32
C ALA A 26 -6.83 -13.12 8.79
N ILE A 27 -5.62 -13.36 8.29
CA ILE A 27 -4.47 -12.48 8.49
C ILE A 27 -4.54 -11.39 7.42
N VAL A 28 -4.61 -10.12 7.82
CA VAL A 28 -4.69 -8.99 6.90
C VAL A 28 -3.38 -8.23 6.89
N ILE A 29 -2.69 -8.25 5.75
CA ILE A 29 -1.48 -7.48 5.46
C ILE A 29 -1.91 -6.13 4.88
N GLU A 30 -1.64 -5.03 5.58
CA GLU A 30 -1.93 -3.68 5.10
C GLU A 30 -0.76 -3.13 4.27
N ALA A 31 -0.95 -3.00 2.95
CA ALA A 31 0.10 -2.50 2.07
C ALA A 31 0.47 -1.05 2.36
N ASP A 32 -0.48 -0.22 2.79
CA ASP A 32 -0.23 1.14 3.22
C ASP A 32 0.70 1.21 4.44
N HIS A 33 0.54 0.28 5.40
CA HIS A 33 1.44 0.20 6.55
C HIS A 33 2.86 -0.15 6.08
N ILE A 34 3.00 -1.20 5.27
CA ILE A 34 4.28 -1.62 4.69
C ILE A 34 4.91 -0.50 3.85
N ALA A 35 4.11 0.27 3.10
CA ALA A 35 4.60 1.40 2.31
C ALA A 35 5.27 2.48 3.17
N ARG A 36 4.73 2.75 4.36
CA ARG A 36 5.34 3.70 5.30
C ARG A 36 6.67 3.17 5.84
N GLU A 37 6.72 1.89 6.20
CA GLU A 37 7.93 1.24 6.74
C GLU A 37 9.01 1.00 5.68
N ALA A 38 8.61 0.73 4.43
CA ALA A 38 9.50 0.49 3.31
C ALA A 38 10.46 1.65 3.10
N VAL A 39 10.00 2.88 3.33
CA VAL A 39 10.77 4.12 3.13
C VAL A 39 11.22 4.77 4.44
N ALA A 40 11.17 4.03 5.56
CA ALA A 40 11.64 4.54 6.85
C ALA A 40 13.17 4.80 6.83
N PRO A 41 13.69 5.72 7.66
CA PRO A 41 15.12 5.95 7.77
C PRO A 41 15.90 4.66 8.02
N GLY A 42 17.03 4.51 7.31
CA GLY A 42 17.88 3.32 7.39
C GLY A 42 17.53 2.20 6.41
N THR A 43 16.40 2.28 5.70
CA THR A 43 16.08 1.30 4.65
C THR A 43 16.80 1.60 3.34
N GLU A 44 16.95 0.58 2.49
CA GLU A 44 17.53 0.74 1.16
C GLU A 44 16.69 1.68 0.28
N ALA A 45 15.36 1.59 0.34
CA ALA A 45 14.48 2.49 -0.41
C ALA A 45 14.61 3.94 0.06
N TYR A 46 14.75 4.19 1.36
CA TYR A 46 15.03 5.53 1.88
C TYR A 46 16.33 6.09 1.29
N GLN A 47 17.41 5.31 1.29
CA GLN A 47 18.69 5.72 0.71
C GLN A 47 18.59 6.01 -0.79
N LYS A 48 17.89 5.16 -1.55
CA LYS A 48 17.64 5.36 -2.99
C LYS A 48 16.82 6.63 -3.25
N ILE A 49 15.79 6.89 -2.43
CA ILE A 49 14.96 8.10 -2.53
C ILE A 49 15.79 9.35 -2.23
N VAL A 50 16.55 9.37 -1.12
CA VAL A 50 17.44 10.49 -0.78
C VAL A 50 18.52 10.71 -1.85
N GLY A 51 19.10 9.65 -2.39
CA GLY A 51 20.06 9.74 -3.50
C GLY A 51 19.43 10.27 -4.80
N ALA A 52 18.14 10.03 -5.03
CA ALA A 52 17.43 10.46 -6.22
C ALA A 52 16.93 11.91 -6.16
N PHE A 53 16.51 12.37 -4.98
CA PHE A 53 15.80 13.65 -4.79
C PHE A 53 16.57 14.64 -3.90
N GLY A 54 17.71 14.22 -3.35
CA GLY A 54 18.55 15.05 -2.48
C GLY A 54 18.12 15.00 -1.01
N LYS A 55 18.84 15.74 -0.16
CA LYS A 55 18.57 15.80 1.28
C LYS A 55 17.46 16.78 1.66
N THR A 56 16.99 17.60 0.72
CA THR A 56 15.92 18.60 0.95
C THR A 56 14.57 17.96 1.26
N ILE A 57 14.39 16.67 0.94
CA ILE A 57 13.20 15.88 1.26
C ILE A 57 13.29 15.17 2.62
N ILE A 58 14.30 15.48 3.43
CA ILE A 58 14.45 14.93 4.79
C ILE A 58 13.92 15.96 5.78
N GLY A 59 12.93 15.56 6.57
CA GLY A 59 12.36 16.36 7.65
C GLY A 59 13.30 16.50 8.85
N GLY A 60 12.94 17.38 9.79
CA GLY A 60 13.75 17.63 10.99
C GLY A 60 13.93 16.42 11.91
N ASP A 61 13.06 15.42 11.80
CA ASP A 61 13.11 14.15 12.53
C ASP A 61 13.91 13.05 11.80
N GLY A 62 14.50 13.37 10.64
CA GLY A 62 15.24 12.44 9.80
C GLY A 62 14.37 11.58 8.87
N THR A 63 13.05 11.67 8.95
CA THR A 63 12.13 10.95 8.05
C THR A 63 11.95 11.70 6.73
N LEU A 64 11.27 11.10 5.76
CA LEU A 64 10.94 11.78 4.51
C LEU A 64 9.85 12.83 4.74
N ASP A 65 10.13 14.09 4.39
CA ASP A 65 9.11 15.14 4.30
C ASP A 65 8.20 14.83 3.10
N ARG A 66 7.05 14.23 3.40
CA ARG A 66 6.05 13.84 2.40
C ARG A 66 5.48 15.02 1.64
N LYS A 67 5.40 16.21 2.28
CA LYS A 67 4.88 17.40 1.63
C LYS A 67 5.88 17.88 0.58
N THR A 68 7.15 18.05 0.96
CA THR A 68 8.20 18.46 0.02
C THR A 68 8.39 17.43 -1.10
N LEU A 69 8.46 16.14 -0.77
CA LEU A 69 8.57 15.09 -1.77
C LEU A 69 7.34 15.06 -2.70
N GLY A 70 6.14 15.22 -2.13
CA GLY A 70 4.88 15.31 -2.87
C GLY A 70 4.87 16.46 -3.88
N GLU A 71 5.29 17.66 -3.47
CA GLU A 71 5.38 18.84 -4.34
C GLU A 71 6.35 18.61 -5.53
N LEU A 72 7.47 17.95 -5.29
CA LEU A 72 8.45 17.60 -6.33
C LEU A 72 7.86 16.63 -7.37
N VAL A 73 7.25 15.54 -6.91
CA VAL A 73 6.72 14.50 -7.82
C VAL A 73 5.38 14.87 -8.45
N PHE A 74 4.64 15.81 -7.86
CA PHE A 74 3.38 16.27 -8.44
C PHE A 74 3.60 17.06 -9.73
N ARG A 75 4.68 17.85 -9.79
CA ARG A 75 4.99 18.73 -10.94
C ARG A 75 5.80 18.04 -12.03
N ASP A 76 6.44 16.91 -11.74
CA ASP A 76 7.32 16.19 -12.67
C ASP A 76 6.92 14.70 -12.76
N THR A 77 6.42 14.32 -13.94
CA THR A 77 6.01 12.94 -14.22
C THR A 77 7.18 11.94 -14.23
N THR A 78 8.38 12.38 -14.59
CA THR A 78 9.61 11.57 -14.57
C THR A 78 10.04 11.34 -13.12
N ALA A 79 10.05 12.40 -12.30
CA ALA A 79 10.27 12.31 -10.86
C ALA A 79 9.28 11.33 -10.19
N ARG A 80 7.98 11.45 -10.51
CA ARG A 80 6.95 10.54 -10.01
C ARG A 80 7.19 9.09 -10.39
N ARG A 81 7.52 8.82 -11.66
CA ARG A 81 7.85 7.46 -12.14
C ARG A 81 9.05 6.89 -11.39
N ARG A 82 10.07 7.70 -11.15
CA ARG A 82 11.27 7.29 -10.40
C ARG A 82 10.95 6.95 -8.95
N LEU A 83 10.16 7.78 -8.27
CA LEU A 83 9.71 7.49 -6.90
C LEU A 83 8.87 6.21 -6.84
N ASN A 84 7.90 6.08 -7.75
CA ASN A 84 7.04 4.89 -7.82
C ASN A 84 7.86 3.62 -8.09
N ALA A 85 8.84 3.66 -8.98
CA ALA A 85 9.69 2.50 -9.26
C ALA A 85 10.47 2.03 -8.02
N ILE A 86 11.05 2.96 -7.25
CA ILE A 86 11.77 2.63 -6.01
C ILE A 86 10.81 2.05 -4.97
N THR A 87 9.69 2.74 -4.73
CA THR A 87 8.73 2.37 -3.68
C THR A 87 8.00 1.07 -4.00
N HIS A 88 7.46 0.91 -5.21
CA HIS A 88 6.70 -0.29 -5.59
C HIS A 88 7.56 -1.55 -5.53
N THR A 89 8.83 -1.46 -5.93
CA THR A 89 9.77 -2.59 -5.86
C THR A 89 9.96 -3.04 -4.40
N GLU A 90 10.20 -2.10 -3.49
CA GLU A 90 10.45 -2.43 -2.09
C GLU A 90 9.18 -2.90 -1.36
N ILE A 91 8.04 -2.26 -1.62
CA ILE A 91 6.74 -2.65 -1.04
C ILE A 91 6.41 -4.08 -1.47
N ARG A 92 6.55 -4.39 -2.77
CA ARG A 92 6.31 -5.74 -3.29
C ARG A 92 7.21 -6.76 -2.61
N ARG A 93 8.51 -6.47 -2.51
CA ARG A 93 9.48 -7.37 -1.86
C ARG A 93 9.05 -7.70 -0.43
N ARG A 94 8.74 -6.68 0.37
CA ARG A 94 8.34 -6.85 1.78
C ARG A 94 7.03 -7.62 1.93
N ILE A 95 6.03 -7.33 1.11
CA ILE A 95 4.77 -8.09 1.11
C ILE A 95 5.01 -9.56 0.81
N LEU A 96 5.84 -9.87 -0.20
CA LEU A 96 6.15 -11.26 -0.55
C LEU A 96 6.95 -11.98 0.55
N GLU A 97 7.86 -11.28 1.22
CA GLU A 97 8.58 -11.81 2.38
C GLU A 97 7.66 -12.13 3.54
N GLU A 98 6.71 -11.25 3.85
CA GLU A 98 5.70 -11.48 4.89
C GLU A 98 4.81 -12.67 4.53
N VAL A 99 4.36 -12.76 3.28
CA VAL A 99 3.57 -13.90 2.80
C VAL A 99 4.36 -15.21 2.91
N GLU A 100 5.65 -15.21 2.55
CA GLU A 100 6.47 -16.43 2.64
C GLU A 100 6.76 -16.81 4.09
N HIS A 101 6.96 -15.82 4.97
CA HIS A 101 7.04 -16.07 6.40
C HIS A 101 5.78 -16.75 6.94
N LEU A 102 4.59 -16.19 6.62
CA LEU A 102 3.30 -16.75 7.01
C LEU A 102 3.05 -18.15 6.42
N ARG A 103 3.57 -18.43 5.22
CA ARG A 103 3.51 -19.77 4.62
C ARG A 103 4.23 -20.81 5.48
N SER A 104 5.36 -20.43 6.09
CA SER A 104 6.16 -21.31 6.94
C SER A 104 5.61 -21.48 8.36
N THR A 105 4.97 -20.43 8.92
CA THR A 105 4.50 -20.42 10.31
C THR A 105 3.02 -20.76 10.46
N THR A 106 2.21 -20.46 9.44
CA THR A 106 0.74 -20.63 9.44
C THR A 106 0.24 -21.18 8.09
N PRO A 107 0.61 -22.42 7.73
CA PRO A 107 0.37 -22.96 6.38
C PRO A 107 -1.11 -23.08 6.01
N ASP A 108 -2.04 -23.07 6.96
CA ASP A 108 -3.49 -23.19 6.72
C ASP A 108 -4.23 -21.85 6.76
N ALA A 109 -3.54 -20.72 6.96
CA ALA A 109 -4.16 -19.41 7.05
C ALA A 109 -4.80 -18.94 5.71
N ILE A 110 -5.77 -18.04 5.85
CA ILE A 110 -6.23 -17.17 4.77
C ILE A 110 -5.56 -15.82 4.98
N VAL A 111 -4.84 -15.34 3.96
CA VAL A 111 -4.15 -14.06 3.95
C VAL A 111 -4.89 -13.12 3.01
N ILE A 112 -5.19 -11.93 3.50
CA ILE A 112 -5.75 -10.83 2.70
C ILE A 112 -4.69 -9.74 2.62
N ILE A 113 -4.31 -9.35 1.41
CA ILE A 113 -3.43 -8.20 1.20
C ILE A 113 -4.31 -7.01 0.83
N ASP A 114 -4.48 -6.08 1.77
CA ASP A 114 -5.21 -4.83 1.56
C ASP A 114 -4.34 -3.84 0.79
N ILE A 115 -4.64 -3.68 -0.50
CA ILE A 115 -3.88 -2.86 -1.44
C ILE A 115 -4.85 -1.84 -2.08
N PRO A 116 -4.93 -0.62 -1.52
CA PRO A 116 -5.64 0.47 -2.17
C PRO A 116 -5.05 0.68 -3.57
N LEU A 117 -5.88 0.63 -4.61
CA LEU A 117 -5.45 0.80 -6.01
C LEU A 117 -4.57 -0.34 -6.57
N LEU A 118 -4.78 -1.58 -6.12
CA LEU A 118 -4.15 -2.79 -6.69
C LEU A 118 -4.23 -2.82 -8.22
N LEU A 119 -5.40 -2.45 -8.76
CA LEU A 119 -5.69 -2.49 -10.19
C LEU A 119 -5.02 -1.35 -10.98
N ASP A 120 -4.63 -0.26 -10.32
CA ASP A 120 -4.08 0.93 -10.98
C ASP A 120 -2.54 0.99 -10.96
N THR A 121 -1.89 0.14 -10.16
CA THR A 121 -0.45 0.25 -9.87
C THR A 121 0.39 -0.87 -10.47
N THR A 122 0.14 -2.11 -10.04
CA THR A 122 1.04 -3.26 -10.28
C THR A 122 0.29 -4.46 -10.87
N GLY A 123 -1.05 -4.45 -10.75
CA GLY A 123 -1.91 -5.55 -11.15
C GLY A 123 -1.85 -6.75 -10.18
N PRO A 124 -2.82 -7.68 -10.27
CA PRO A 124 -2.92 -8.84 -9.37
C PRO A 124 -1.70 -9.79 -9.46
N GLU A 125 -1.09 -9.86 -10.64
CA GLU A 125 0.04 -10.76 -10.95
C GLU A 125 1.30 -10.44 -10.14
N ALA A 126 1.41 -9.22 -9.60
CA ALA A 126 2.57 -8.82 -8.81
C ALA A 126 2.71 -9.62 -7.50
N PHE A 127 1.62 -10.18 -6.97
CA PHE A 127 1.58 -10.76 -5.62
C PHE A 127 1.24 -12.25 -5.58
N ASN A 128 1.20 -12.94 -6.73
CA ASN A 128 0.85 -14.36 -6.82
C ASN A 128 -0.48 -14.69 -6.11
N LEU A 129 -1.49 -13.84 -6.30
CA LEU A 129 -2.78 -13.94 -5.61
C LEU A 129 -3.61 -15.12 -6.17
N ASP A 130 -4.30 -15.83 -5.28
CA ASP A 130 -5.33 -16.82 -5.63
C ASP A 130 -6.61 -16.15 -6.17
N GLY A 131 -6.81 -14.86 -5.89
CA GLY A 131 -7.94 -14.07 -6.38
C GLY A 131 -7.92 -12.63 -5.89
N VAL A 132 -8.81 -11.81 -6.45
CA VAL A 132 -8.98 -10.39 -6.08
C VAL A 132 -10.41 -10.14 -5.65
N ILE A 133 -10.55 -9.53 -4.47
CA ILE A 133 -11.81 -9.10 -3.88
C ILE A 133 -11.92 -7.59 -4.09
N VAL A 134 -12.93 -7.16 -4.85
CA VAL A 134 -13.19 -5.75 -5.11
C VAL A 134 -14.38 -5.29 -4.28
N VAL A 135 -14.15 -4.32 -3.40
CA VAL A 135 -15.20 -3.65 -2.62
C VAL A 135 -15.74 -2.50 -3.44
N ALA A 136 -17.07 -2.51 -3.66
CA ALA A 136 -17.76 -1.50 -4.44
C ALA A 136 -18.95 -0.92 -3.65
N ALA A 137 -19.25 0.34 -3.91
CA ALA A 137 -20.41 1.05 -3.38
C ALA A 137 -20.99 1.94 -4.48
N ARG A 138 -22.29 2.28 -4.38
CA ARG A 138 -22.92 3.21 -5.32
C ARG A 138 -22.26 4.59 -5.21
N ARG A 139 -22.25 5.34 -6.32
CA ARG A 139 -21.55 6.64 -6.39
C ARG A 139 -22.09 7.62 -5.35
N GLU A 140 -23.40 7.63 -5.14
CA GLU A 140 -24.09 8.50 -4.18
C GLU A 140 -23.61 8.22 -2.75
N GLN A 141 -23.44 6.94 -2.40
CA GLN A 141 -22.93 6.52 -1.09
C GLN A 141 -21.46 6.91 -0.89
N GLN A 142 -20.65 6.84 -1.94
CA GLN A 142 -19.26 7.30 -1.88
C GLN A 142 -19.19 8.82 -1.64
N ILE A 143 -20.07 9.61 -2.27
CA ILE A 143 -20.16 11.06 -2.05
C ILE A 143 -20.55 11.34 -0.61
N GLU A 144 -21.64 10.74 -0.14
CA GLU A 144 -22.15 10.92 1.23
C GLU A 144 -21.07 10.64 2.28
N ARG A 145 -20.37 9.51 2.13
CA ARG A 145 -19.27 9.12 3.03
C ARG A 145 -18.07 10.06 2.97
N LEU A 146 -17.71 10.54 1.78
CA LEU A 146 -16.60 11.50 1.62
C LEU A 146 -16.92 12.83 2.29
N THR A 147 -18.12 13.37 2.04
CA THR A 147 -18.57 14.63 2.64
C THR A 147 -18.64 14.54 4.15
N ALA A 148 -19.09 13.41 4.71
CA ALA A 148 -19.17 13.22 6.15
C ALA A 148 -17.80 13.04 6.84
N ARG A 149 -16.77 12.61 6.11
CA ARG A 149 -15.42 12.36 6.65
C ARG A 149 -14.48 13.55 6.51
N ASP A 150 -14.55 14.24 5.37
CA ASP A 150 -13.60 15.28 4.97
C ASP A 150 -14.21 16.70 5.05
N GLY A 151 -15.49 16.82 5.43
CA GLY A 151 -16.20 18.09 5.69
C GLY A 151 -16.23 18.45 7.16
#